data_AF-E0SPD4-F1
#
_entry.id   AF-E0SPD4-F1
#
_cell.length_a   1.000
_cell.length_b   1.000
_cell.length_c   1.000
_cell.angle_alpha   90.00
_cell.angle_beta   90.00
_cell.angle_gamma   90.00
#
_symmetry.space_group_name_H-M   'P 1'
#
loop_
_entity.id
_entity.type
_entity.pdbx_description
1 polymer ?
#
loop_
_entity_poly.entity_id
_entity_poly.type
_entity_poly.pdbx_seq_one_letter_code
_entity_poly.pdbx_strand_id
1 'polypeptide(L)' 'MPSHGSLTKAGKVRSQTPKISPRPKRNLVPRIRNRREYWIRQRKAQGLPVPTVVPPSSVPRKSKATA' A
#
# COMPACT_ATOMS: atom_id res chain seq x y z
N MET A 1 -48.40 -13.36 -8.17
CA MET A 1 -47.09 -12.68 -8.01
C MET A 1 -46.40 -12.65 -9.37
N PRO A 2 -45.85 -11.52 -9.82
CA PRO A 2 -45.05 -11.49 -11.04
C PRO A 2 -43.68 -12.14 -10.77
N SER A 3 -43.40 -13.26 -11.42
CA SER A 3 -42.19 -14.06 -11.20
C SER A 3 -40.92 -13.48 -11.81
N HIS A 4 -41.05 -12.47 -12.68
CA HIS A 4 -39.95 -11.91 -13.46
C HIS A 4 -39.75 -10.43 -13.14
N GLY A 5 -38.67 -10.12 -12.40
CA GLY A 5 -38.24 -8.75 -12.10
C GLY A 5 -37.36 -8.16 -13.21
N SER A 6 -37.11 -6.83 -13.15
CA SER A 6 -36.28 -6.15 -14.14
C SER A 6 -34.80 -6.53 -14.01
N LEU A 7 -34.23 -7.12 -15.07
CA LEU A 7 -32.81 -7.49 -15.16
C LEU A 7 -31.87 -6.30 -15.42
N THR A 8 -32.43 -5.11 -15.71
CA THR A 8 -31.69 -3.92 -16.15
C THR A 8 -30.65 -3.41 -15.14
N LYS A 9 -30.81 -3.74 -13.85
CA LYS A 9 -29.89 -3.32 -12.78
C LYS A 9 -28.75 -4.31 -12.53
N ALA A 10 -28.76 -5.47 -13.19
CA ALA A 10 -27.74 -6.49 -13.00
C ALA A 10 -26.35 -5.95 -13.37
N GLY A 11 -25.39 -6.01 -12.44
CA GLY A 11 -24.01 -5.62 -12.69
C GLY A 11 -23.72 -4.12 -12.85
N LYS A 12 -24.73 -3.23 -12.81
CA LYS A 12 -24.59 -1.77 -13.02
C LYS A 12 -23.44 -1.15 -12.20
N VAL A 13 -23.36 -1.49 -10.92
CA VAL A 13 -22.34 -0.92 -10.02
C VAL A 13 -20.93 -1.41 -10.39
N ARG A 14 -20.81 -2.67 -10.82
CA ARG A 14 -19.52 -3.27 -11.19
C ARG A 14 -18.98 -2.72 -12.51
N SER A 15 -19.85 -2.44 -13.48
CA SER A 15 -19.47 -1.83 -14.76
C SER A 15 -19.18 -0.33 -14.65
N GLN A 16 -19.87 0.37 -13.74
CA GLN A 16 -19.63 1.79 -13.45
C GLN A 16 -18.31 2.04 -12.72
N THR A 17 -17.79 1.06 -11.98
CA THR A 17 -16.55 1.25 -11.21
C THR A 17 -15.33 1.21 -12.15
N PRO A 18 -14.54 2.30 -12.27
CA PRO A 18 -13.37 2.32 -13.13
C PRO A 18 -12.30 1.33 -12.64
N LYS A 19 -11.69 0.59 -13.57
CA LYS A 19 -10.64 -0.38 -13.23
C LYS A 19 -9.30 0.33 -13.02
N ILE A 20 -8.83 0.37 -11.77
CA ILE A 20 -7.51 0.90 -11.42
C ILE A 20 -6.47 -0.24 -11.47
N SER A 21 -5.29 0.04 -12.04
CA SER A 21 -4.19 -0.92 -12.10
C SER A 21 -3.59 -1.18 -10.71
N PRO A 22 -3.18 -2.42 -10.40
CA PRO A 22 -2.57 -2.73 -9.11
C PRO A 22 -1.18 -2.08 -8.99
N ARG A 23 -0.86 -1.56 -7.80
CA ARG A 23 0.50 -1.09 -7.49
C ARG A 23 1.46 -2.28 -7.39
N PRO A 24 2.70 -2.18 -7.89
CA PRO A 24 3.69 -3.23 -7.73
C PRO A 24 3.98 -3.48 -6.24
N LYS A 25 3.93 -4.75 -5.83
CA LYS A 25 4.23 -5.17 -4.46
C LYS A 25 5.71 -5.56 -4.35
N ARG A 26 6.41 -5.03 -3.35
CA ARG A 26 7.82 -5.37 -3.02
C ARG A 26 7.96 -6.06 -1.67
N ASN A 27 7.02 -6.95 -1.34
CA ASN A 27 7.04 -7.62 -0.06
C ASN A 27 8.19 -8.62 0.02
N LEU A 28 8.89 -8.63 1.15
CA LEU A 28 9.96 -9.58 1.43
C LEU A 28 9.38 -10.98 1.69
N VAL A 29 10.19 -12.01 1.44
CA VAL A 29 9.89 -13.40 1.79
C VAL A 29 9.56 -13.51 3.29
N PRO A 30 8.57 -14.32 3.71
CA PRO A 30 8.07 -14.34 5.09
C PRO A 30 9.15 -14.49 6.16
N ARG A 31 10.16 -15.34 5.94
CA ARG A 31 11.30 -15.52 6.86
C ARG A 31 12.07 -14.22 7.11
N ILE A 32 12.35 -13.46 6.05
CA ILE A 32 13.08 -12.18 6.13
C ILE A 32 12.18 -11.12 6.78
N ARG A 33 10.91 -11.05 6.37
CA ARG A 33 9.93 -10.12 6.94
C ARG A 33 9.80 -10.32 8.45
N ASN A 34 9.57 -11.54 8.90
CA ASN A 34 9.34 -11.85 10.32
C ASN A 34 10.58 -11.55 11.17
N ARG A 35 11.79 -11.85 10.67
CA ARG A 35 13.05 -11.46 11.34
C ARG A 35 13.18 -9.95 11.48
N ARG A 36 12.88 -9.19 10.42
CA ARG A 36 12.91 -7.72 10.44
C ARG A 36 11.89 -7.16 11.42
N GLU A 37 10.65 -7.63 11.39
CA GLU A 37 9.60 -7.16 12.30
C GLU A 37 9.91 -7.50 13.77
N TYR A 38 10.49 -8.67 14.05
CA TYR A 38 10.95 -9.01 15.39
C TYR A 38 12.00 -8.01 15.87
N TRP A 39 13.03 -7.75 15.06
CA TRP A 39 14.09 -6.81 15.39
C TRP A 39 13.58 -5.37 15.58
N ILE A 40 12.66 -4.91 14.71
CA ILE A 40 12.00 -3.60 14.85
C ILE A 40 11.24 -3.50 16.18
N ARG A 41 10.47 -4.54 16.53
CA ARG A 41 9.72 -4.58 17.80
C ARG A 41 10.65 -4.51 19.01
N GLN A 42 11.74 -5.27 19.01
CA GLN A 42 12.72 -5.26 20.09
C GLN A 42 13.39 -3.89 20.25
N ARG A 43 13.81 -3.25 19.15
CA ARG A 43 14.37 -1.88 19.20
C ARG A 43 13.38 -0.85 19.73
N LYS A 44 12.11 -0.91 19.29
CA LYS A 44 11.05 -0.03 19.80
C LYS A 44 10.83 -0.21 21.30
N ALA A 45 10.84 -1.45 21.79
CA ALA A 45 10.72 -1.74 23.22
C ALA A 45 11.90 -1.16 24.03
N GLN A 46 13.09 -1.10 23.43
CA GLN A 46 14.28 -0.48 24.01
C GLN A 46 14.32 1.06 23.86
N GLY A 47 13.30 1.69 23.27
CA GLY A 47 13.28 3.14 23.02
C GLY A 47 14.28 3.62 21.95
N LEU A 48 14.90 2.69 21.22
CA LEU A 48 15.90 3.00 20.20
C LEU A 48 15.23 3.44 18.89
N PRO A 49 15.82 4.40 18.16
CA PRO A 49 15.34 4.74 16.83
C PRO A 49 15.46 3.53 15.89
N VAL A 50 14.34 3.20 15.25
CA VAL A 50 14.31 2.21 14.18
C VAL A 50 14.85 2.88 12.92
N PRO A 51 15.81 2.28 12.18
CA PRO A 51 16.22 2.84 10.92
C PRO A 51 15.01 2.83 9.98
N THR A 52 14.53 4.03 9.66
CA THR A 52 13.62 4.22 8.54
C THR A 52 14.38 3.76 7.31
N VAL A 53 13.98 2.64 6.72
CA VAL A 53 14.55 2.12 5.46
C VAL A 53 14.03 2.98 4.30
N VAL A 54 14.33 4.26 4.38
CA VAL A 54 14.27 5.25 3.32
C VAL A 54 15.50 6.12 3.58
N PRO A 55 16.65 5.86 2.93
CA PRO A 55 17.70 6.87 2.89
C PRO A 55 17.06 8.16 2.32
N PRO A 56 17.41 9.35 2.85
CA PRO A 56 16.86 10.63 2.39
C PRO A 56 17.14 10.93 0.91
N SER A 57 17.84 10.05 0.18
CA SER A 57 18.07 10.12 -1.27
C SER A 57 16.85 9.76 -2.14
N SER A 58 15.78 9.19 -1.55
CA SER A 58 14.56 8.84 -2.31
C SER A 58 13.38 9.82 -2.11
N VAL A 59 13.59 10.87 -1.33
CA VAL A 59 12.74 12.07 -1.39
C VAL A 59 13.38 12.97 -2.45
N PRO A 60 12.72 13.28 -3.58
CA PRO A 60 13.22 14.33 -4.45
C PRO A 60 13.29 15.61 -3.60
N ARG A 61 14.50 16.08 -3.26
CA ARG A 61 14.67 17.44 -2.77
C ARG A 61 14.11 18.32 -3.87
N LYS A 62 12.97 18.97 -3.64
CA LYS A 62 12.54 20.08 -4.50
C LYS A 62 13.74 21.04 -4.54
N SER A 63 14.45 21.07 -5.67
CA SER A 63 15.45 22.09 -5.91
C SER A 63 14.72 23.42 -5.77
N LYS A 64 15.22 24.28 -4.89
CA LYS A 64 14.70 25.65 -4.78
C LYS A 64 14.91 26.30 -6.14
N ALA A 65 13.85 26.89 -6.66
CA ALA A 65 13.91 27.80 -7.79
C ALA A 65 14.99 28.87 -7.53
N THR A 66 15.85 29.09 -8.51
CA THR A 66 16.73 30.25 -8.57
C THR A 66 16.74 30.76 -10.01
N ALA A 67 16.39 32.05 -10.11
CA ALA A 67 16.34 32.95 -11.26
C ALA A 67 15.28 32.63 -12.33
#